data_AF-A0A1I6K805-F1
#
_entry.id   AF-A0A1I6K805-F1
#
_cell.length_a   1.000
_cell.length_b   1.000
_cell.length_c   1.000
_cell.angle_alpha   90.00
_cell.angle_beta   90.00
_cell.angle_gamma   90.00
#
_symmetry.space_group_name_H-M   'P 1'
#
loop_
_entity.id
_entity.type
_entity.pdbx_description
1 polymer ?
#
loop_
_entity_poly.entity_id
_entity_poly.type
_entity_poly.pdbx_seq_one_letter_code
_entity_poly.pdbx_strand_id
1 'polypeptide(L)'
;MVDKEPQFVDLVRRVKACKRCPRMADSARVLGAGCGSLSAKVMFIGEAPGRLGADTSELPFHGDKSGHNFESLLEQVGLSRYDAFVTNAVLCNPKDTSGNNATPSPSEVANCAPFLREQLDLVDAPVVVTLGAVALRATAMVTAHTLTLKDSVRKAHLWSGRQLIPAYHPGQRAMVHRSFANQLADYQFVAETLRRGGGAARRKPSAKRNRASEKVGAAARVLLEESGELSYFALHKLLFMAEVRHLEAASERLTEGYYVRQKDGPYCVELHASRLPALIPGCFTRTVGKHLMVGLGQKGLLDGASQVDPLSAAARRTLLEVAVKYGQLPVGELKTAVYLTAPMRELLRRERTLRMNLFNSAVLPAP
;
A
#
# COMPACT_ATOMS: atom_id res chain seq x y z
N MET A 1 14.57 15.28 -15.03
CA MET A 1 14.43 13.87 -14.61
C MET A 1 13.97 13.10 -15.83
N VAL A 2 14.61 11.98 -16.16
CA VAL A 2 14.18 11.11 -17.26
C VAL A 2 12.80 10.56 -16.91
N ASP A 3 11.84 10.68 -17.82
CA ASP A 3 10.53 10.06 -17.66
C ASP A 3 10.69 8.52 -17.78
N LYS A 4 10.62 7.86 -16.62
CA LYS A 4 10.76 6.39 -16.48
C LYS A 4 9.43 5.67 -16.76
N GLU A 5 8.33 6.41 -16.84
CA GLU A 5 6.98 5.83 -16.90
C GLU A 5 6.77 4.96 -18.15
N PRO A 6 7.15 5.37 -19.38
CA PRO A 6 6.98 4.53 -20.57
C PRO A 6 7.70 3.19 -20.48
N GLN A 7 8.91 3.17 -19.92
CA GLN A 7 9.71 1.95 -19.77
C GLN A 7 9.10 1.03 -18.71
N PHE A 8 8.64 1.60 -17.59
CA PHE A 8 7.93 0.83 -16.56
C PHE A 8 6.62 0.24 -17.09
N VAL A 9 5.89 1.01 -17.89
CA VAL A 9 4.67 0.56 -18.56
C VAL A 9 4.93 -0.64 -19.46
N ASP A 10 6.00 -0.59 -20.26
CA ASP A 10 6.40 -1.73 -21.09
C ASP A 10 6.75 -2.96 -20.26
N LEU A 11 7.52 -2.77 -19.18
CA LEU A 11 7.87 -3.84 -18.26
C LEU A 11 6.64 -4.51 -17.63
N VAL A 12 5.68 -3.71 -17.15
CA VAL A 12 4.41 -4.22 -16.62
C VAL A 12 3.69 -5.05 -17.69
N ARG A 13 3.62 -4.58 -18.94
CA ARG A 13 2.98 -5.32 -20.04
C ARG A 13 3.63 -6.69 -20.27
N ARG A 14 4.97 -6.75 -20.32
CA ARG A 14 5.71 -8.00 -20.49
C ARG A 14 5.53 -8.95 -19.31
N VAL A 15 5.49 -8.43 -18.09
CA VAL A 15 5.21 -9.22 -16.88
C VAL A 15 3.80 -9.80 -16.93
N LYS A 16 2.78 -8.98 -17.26
CA LYS A 16 1.38 -9.44 -17.37
C LYS A 16 1.21 -10.53 -18.44
N ALA A 17 2.00 -10.50 -19.52
CA ALA A 17 1.99 -11.51 -20.58
C ALA A 17 2.80 -12.79 -20.24
N CYS A 18 3.55 -12.81 -19.13
CA CYS A 18 4.47 -13.90 -18.82
C CYS A 18 3.76 -15.23 -18.50
N LYS A 19 4.28 -16.32 -19.10
CA LYS A 19 3.81 -17.71 -18.91
C LYS A 19 4.93 -18.71 -18.58
N ARG A 20 6.11 -18.22 -18.15
CA ARG A 20 7.31 -19.06 -17.94
C ARG A 20 7.18 -20.12 -16.85
N CYS A 21 6.23 -19.98 -15.93
CA CYS A 21 6.07 -20.87 -14.78
C CYS A 21 4.65 -21.50 -14.77
N PRO A 22 4.47 -22.75 -15.25
CA PRO A 22 3.15 -23.39 -15.33
C PRO A 22 2.40 -23.47 -14.00
N ARG A 23 3.10 -23.72 -12.89
CA ARG A 23 2.53 -23.80 -11.53
C ARG A 23 1.80 -22.52 -11.08
N MET A 24 2.15 -21.39 -11.68
CA MET A 24 1.62 -20.06 -11.31
C MET A 24 0.76 -19.46 -12.43
N ALA A 25 0.29 -20.28 -13.38
CA ALA A 25 -0.46 -19.83 -14.55
C ALA A 25 -1.72 -19.03 -14.16
N ASP A 26 -2.41 -19.43 -13.09
CA ASP A 26 -3.65 -18.81 -12.61
C ASP A 26 -3.44 -17.74 -11.54
N SER A 27 -2.19 -17.38 -11.24
CA SER A 27 -1.88 -16.35 -10.24
C SER A 27 -1.88 -14.97 -10.87
N ALA A 28 -2.20 -13.95 -10.09
CA ALA A 28 -2.01 -12.58 -10.51
C ALA A 28 -0.52 -12.29 -10.76
N ARG A 29 -0.27 -11.45 -11.75
CA ARG A 29 1.07 -10.93 -12.05
C ARG A 29 1.22 -9.60 -11.33
N VAL A 30 1.80 -9.63 -10.13
CA VAL A 30 1.88 -8.51 -9.20
C VAL A 30 3.07 -7.60 -9.54
N LEU A 31 2.88 -6.81 -10.59
CA LEU A 31 3.70 -5.65 -10.91
C LEU A 31 2.81 -4.59 -11.53
N GLY A 32 2.92 -3.36 -11.03
CA GLY A 32 2.12 -2.23 -11.51
C GLY A 32 2.40 -0.99 -10.68
N ALA A 33 1.68 0.08 -10.95
CA ALA A 33 1.88 1.35 -10.25
C ALA A 33 1.54 1.30 -8.74
N GLY A 34 0.81 0.27 -8.29
CA GLY A 34 0.63 -0.04 -6.86
C GLY A 34 1.89 -0.52 -6.13
N CYS A 35 2.99 -0.79 -6.87
CA CYS A 35 4.31 -1.03 -6.29
C CYS A 35 4.92 0.23 -5.66
N GLY A 36 4.46 1.43 -6.02
CA GLY A 36 4.97 2.68 -5.46
C GLY A 36 5.79 3.50 -6.46
N SER A 37 6.56 4.46 -5.95
CA SER A 37 7.21 5.47 -6.78
C SER A 37 8.40 4.94 -7.59
N LEU A 38 8.52 5.33 -8.86
CA LEU A 38 9.71 5.08 -9.70
C LEU A 38 10.92 5.96 -9.34
N SER A 39 10.72 6.92 -8.43
CA SER A 39 11.77 7.74 -7.82
C SER A 39 11.98 7.43 -6.33
N ALA A 40 11.48 6.28 -5.86
CA ALA A 40 11.57 5.86 -4.48
C ALA A 40 13.02 5.85 -3.97
N LYS A 41 13.20 6.24 -2.71
CA LYS A 41 14.52 6.22 -2.07
C LYS A 41 14.88 4.86 -1.47
N VAL A 42 13.88 3.99 -1.32
CA VAL A 42 14.04 2.63 -0.85
C VAL A 42 13.21 1.67 -1.69
N MET A 43 13.80 0.53 -2.03
CA MET A 43 13.10 -0.57 -2.68
C MET A 43 13.04 -1.78 -1.74
N PHE A 44 11.85 -2.30 -1.46
CA PHE A 44 11.66 -3.54 -0.70
C PHE A 44 11.35 -4.70 -1.66
N ILE A 45 12.04 -5.82 -1.49
CA ILE A 45 11.88 -7.02 -2.31
C ILE A 45 11.46 -8.18 -1.40
N GLY A 46 10.22 -8.63 -1.53
CA GLY A 46 9.69 -9.84 -0.89
C GLY A 46 10.01 -11.12 -1.64
N GLU A 47 9.51 -12.24 -1.13
CA GLU A 47 9.67 -13.55 -1.74
C GLU A 47 8.74 -13.73 -2.96
N ALA A 48 7.44 -13.67 -2.71
CA ALA A 48 6.39 -13.81 -3.71
C ALA A 48 5.07 -13.22 -3.19
N PRO A 49 4.10 -12.89 -4.07
CA PRO A 49 2.74 -12.58 -3.68
C PRO A 49 2.13 -13.64 -2.77
N GLY A 50 1.35 -13.24 -1.77
CA GLY A 50 0.55 -14.16 -0.94
C GLY A 50 -0.85 -14.38 -1.51
N ARG A 51 -1.37 -15.61 -1.46
CA ARG A 51 -2.69 -16.01 -1.99
C ARG A 51 -3.85 -15.11 -1.53
N LEU A 52 -3.94 -14.85 -0.23
CA LEU A 52 -5.01 -14.01 0.34
C LEU A 52 -4.73 -12.51 0.24
N GLY A 53 -3.49 -12.13 -0.08
CA GLY A 53 -3.06 -10.75 -0.14
C GLY A 53 -2.85 -10.27 -1.57
N ALA A 54 -1.58 -10.20 -1.96
CA ALA A 54 -1.16 -9.65 -3.24
C ALA A 54 -1.65 -10.42 -4.48
N ASP A 55 -1.92 -11.73 -4.37
CA ASP A 55 -2.50 -12.51 -5.48
C ASP A 55 -3.95 -12.08 -5.80
N THR A 56 -4.67 -11.55 -4.81
CA THR A 56 -6.04 -11.04 -4.97
C THR A 56 -6.08 -9.54 -5.24
N SER A 57 -5.29 -8.77 -4.48
CA SER A 57 -5.31 -7.30 -4.53
C SER A 57 -4.43 -6.71 -5.63
N GLU A 58 -3.50 -7.49 -6.18
CA GLU A 58 -2.40 -7.01 -7.03
C GLU A 58 -1.53 -5.92 -6.38
N LEU A 59 -1.57 -5.81 -5.05
CA LEU A 59 -0.77 -4.90 -4.24
C LEU A 59 0.25 -5.72 -3.42
N PRO A 60 1.57 -5.55 -3.63
CA PRO A 60 2.59 -6.33 -2.92
C PRO A 60 2.55 -6.03 -1.42
N PHE A 61 2.65 -7.01 -0.52
CA PHE A 61 2.51 -6.77 0.93
C PHE A 61 1.24 -5.99 1.31
N HIS A 62 0.08 -6.39 0.78
CA HIS A 62 -1.22 -5.84 1.16
C HIS A 62 -2.28 -6.95 1.27
N GLY A 63 -3.27 -6.78 2.14
CA GLY A 63 -4.43 -7.67 2.27
C GLY A 63 -4.20 -8.97 3.05
N ASP A 64 -2.97 -9.28 3.46
CA ASP A 64 -2.67 -10.43 4.32
C ASP A 64 -1.87 -10.05 5.58
N LYS A 65 -1.68 -11.02 6.49
CA LYS A 65 -0.96 -10.80 7.76
C LYS A 65 0.49 -10.34 7.55
N SER A 66 1.16 -10.81 6.50
CA SER A 66 2.53 -10.35 6.19
C SER A 66 2.53 -8.89 5.73
N GLY A 67 1.54 -8.51 4.92
CA GLY A 67 1.29 -7.13 4.51
C GLY A 67 1.00 -6.21 5.69
N HIS A 68 0.12 -6.63 6.62
CA HIS A 68 -0.15 -5.84 7.84
C HIS A 68 1.09 -5.64 8.70
N ASN A 69 1.90 -6.68 8.88
CA ASN A 69 3.15 -6.58 9.62
C ASN A 69 4.17 -5.68 8.92
N PHE A 70 4.31 -5.82 7.60
CA PHE A 70 5.16 -4.96 6.77
C PHE A 70 4.75 -3.49 6.92
N GLU A 71 3.46 -3.20 6.74
CA GLU A 71 2.90 -1.85 6.89
C GLU A 71 3.14 -1.31 8.31
N SER A 72 2.99 -2.13 9.35
CA SER A 72 3.24 -1.75 10.75
C SER A 72 4.73 -1.46 11.03
N LEU A 73 5.64 -2.27 10.48
CA LEU A 73 7.08 -2.06 10.61
C LEU A 73 7.52 -0.76 9.93
N LEU A 74 7.06 -0.51 8.69
CA LEU A 74 7.32 0.75 7.99
C LEU A 74 6.83 1.96 8.80
N GLU A 75 5.62 1.87 9.35
CA GLU A 75 5.02 2.93 10.15
C GLU A 75 5.81 3.29 11.40
N GLN A 76 6.20 2.27 12.18
CA GLN A 76 6.92 2.48 13.42
C GLN A 76 8.30 3.12 13.21
N VAL A 77 8.87 2.99 12.02
CA VAL A 77 10.16 3.60 11.65
C VAL A 77 10.02 4.82 10.76
N GLY A 78 8.81 5.07 10.26
CA GLY A 78 8.45 6.25 9.51
C GLY A 78 8.68 6.33 8.06
N LEU A 79 8.67 5.17 7.45
CA LEU A 79 8.66 5.10 6.03
C LEU A 79 7.19 5.05 5.61
N SER A 80 6.83 5.93 4.69
CA SER A 80 5.55 5.81 4.03
C SER A 80 5.67 4.81 2.88
N ARG A 81 4.58 4.15 2.55
CA ARG A 81 4.49 3.32 1.34
C ARG A 81 4.70 4.14 0.07
N TYR A 82 4.43 5.45 0.12
CA TYR A 82 4.69 6.39 -0.96
C TYR A 82 6.18 6.68 -1.21
N ASP A 83 7.02 6.53 -0.18
CA ASP A 83 8.47 6.78 -0.26
C ASP A 83 9.24 5.56 -0.80
N ALA A 84 8.54 4.44 -0.92
CA ALA A 84 9.08 3.15 -1.23
C ALA A 84 8.58 2.61 -2.57
N PHE A 85 9.41 1.77 -3.19
CA PHE A 85 8.97 0.83 -4.22
C PHE A 85 8.97 -0.57 -3.60
N VAL A 86 7.86 -1.27 -3.67
CA VAL A 86 7.68 -2.59 -3.06
C VAL A 86 7.39 -3.60 -4.15
N THR A 87 8.15 -4.69 -4.20
CA THR A 87 7.98 -5.77 -5.17
C THR A 87 8.37 -7.12 -4.55
N ASN A 88 8.43 -8.17 -5.36
CA ASN A 88 8.85 -9.50 -4.97
C ASN A 88 9.89 -10.08 -5.94
N ALA A 89 10.66 -11.07 -5.48
CA ALA A 89 11.59 -11.82 -6.29
C ALA A 89 10.89 -12.61 -7.41
N VAL A 90 9.71 -13.18 -7.11
CA VAL A 90 8.80 -13.77 -8.09
C VAL A 90 7.49 -12.99 -8.08
N LEU A 91 6.96 -12.66 -9.26
CA LEU A 91 5.80 -11.75 -9.41
C LEU A 91 4.44 -12.47 -9.43
N CYS A 92 4.42 -13.78 -9.20
CA CYS A 92 3.20 -14.62 -9.16
C CYS A 92 3.19 -15.45 -7.87
N ASN A 93 2.01 -15.86 -7.38
CA ASN A 93 1.90 -16.69 -6.18
C ASN A 93 2.27 -18.16 -6.45
N PRO A 94 3.37 -18.69 -5.88
CA PRO A 94 3.68 -20.12 -5.90
C PRO A 94 2.68 -20.91 -5.04
N LYS A 95 1.82 -21.71 -5.68
CA LYS A 95 0.84 -22.58 -4.99
C LYS A 95 1.35 -24.02 -4.90
N ASP A 96 1.17 -24.67 -3.75
CA ASP A 96 1.32 -26.13 -3.63
C ASP A 96 0.11 -26.87 -4.24
N THR A 97 0.13 -28.21 -4.22
CA THR A 97 -0.95 -29.05 -4.75
C THR A 97 -2.28 -28.86 -4.04
N SER A 98 -2.28 -28.29 -2.83
CA SER A 98 -3.48 -27.96 -2.06
C SER A 98 -3.89 -26.49 -2.22
N GLY A 99 -3.22 -25.74 -3.11
CA GLY A 99 -3.50 -24.34 -3.35
C GLY A 99 -2.98 -23.38 -2.27
N ASN A 100 -2.11 -23.81 -1.36
CA ASN A 100 -1.51 -22.96 -0.33
C ASN A 100 -0.23 -22.27 -0.81
N ASN A 101 0.17 -21.20 -0.12
CA ASN A 101 1.44 -20.54 -0.37
C ASN A 101 2.62 -21.51 -0.15
N ALA A 102 3.45 -21.65 -1.17
CA ALA A 102 4.70 -22.41 -1.14
C ALA A 102 5.90 -21.49 -1.40
N THR A 103 7.11 -21.98 -1.17
CA THR A 103 8.32 -21.26 -1.57
C THR A 103 8.55 -21.44 -3.08
N PRO A 104 8.95 -20.39 -3.83
CA PRO A 104 9.28 -20.55 -5.23
C PRO A 104 10.55 -21.37 -5.40
N SER A 105 10.60 -22.19 -6.45
CA SER A 105 11.78 -22.98 -6.79
C SER A 105 12.91 -22.08 -7.32
N PRO A 106 14.18 -22.55 -7.31
CA PRO A 106 15.27 -21.81 -7.93
C PRO A 106 15.03 -21.46 -9.41
N SER A 107 14.38 -22.35 -10.17
CA SER A 107 14.05 -22.09 -11.57
C SER A 107 12.96 -21.01 -11.72
N GLU A 108 11.96 -20.97 -10.84
CA GLU A 108 10.94 -19.93 -10.84
C GLU A 108 11.52 -18.56 -10.49
N VAL A 109 12.46 -18.50 -9.54
CA VAL A 109 13.22 -17.28 -9.23
C VAL A 109 14.07 -16.85 -10.43
N ALA A 110 14.80 -17.78 -11.05
CA ALA A 110 15.62 -17.49 -12.23
C ALA A 110 14.76 -16.96 -13.41
N ASN A 111 13.56 -17.49 -13.61
CA ASN A 111 12.62 -17.03 -14.63
C ASN A 111 12.19 -15.56 -14.44
N CYS A 112 12.08 -15.09 -13.19
CA CYS A 112 11.72 -13.71 -12.84
C CYS A 112 12.92 -12.77 -12.65
N ALA A 113 14.14 -13.29 -12.47
CA ALA A 113 15.34 -12.47 -12.24
C ALA A 113 15.56 -11.38 -13.30
N PRO A 114 15.31 -11.59 -14.61
CA PRO A 114 15.40 -10.51 -15.60
C PRO A 114 14.43 -9.35 -15.32
N PHE A 115 13.18 -9.65 -14.94
CA PHE A 115 12.22 -8.60 -14.56
C PHE A 115 12.62 -7.90 -13.28
N LEU A 116 13.24 -8.59 -12.32
CA LEU A 116 13.76 -7.96 -11.11
C LEU A 116 14.91 -7.00 -11.44
N ARG A 117 15.83 -7.40 -12.34
CA ARG A 117 16.90 -6.51 -12.82
C ARG A 117 16.35 -5.25 -13.44
N GLU A 118 15.38 -5.37 -14.35
CA GLU A 118 14.77 -4.21 -14.99
C GLU A 118 14.06 -3.28 -13.99
N GLN A 119 13.37 -3.83 -12.97
CA GLN A 119 12.81 -3.01 -11.89
C GLN A 119 13.89 -2.26 -11.11
N LEU A 120 14.98 -2.95 -10.77
CA LEU A 120 16.11 -2.39 -10.05
C LEU A 120 16.79 -1.26 -10.83
N ASP A 121 16.93 -1.41 -12.14
CA ASP A 121 17.55 -0.42 -13.02
C ASP A 121 16.61 0.77 -13.26
N LEU A 122 15.30 0.52 -13.43
CA LEU A 122 14.31 1.56 -13.60
C LEU A 122 14.11 2.40 -12.34
N VAL A 123 13.91 1.77 -11.19
CA VAL A 123 13.65 2.50 -9.93
C VAL A 123 14.94 3.19 -9.47
N ASP A 124 16.08 2.50 -9.58
CA ASP A 124 17.40 3.00 -9.15
C ASP A 124 17.38 3.55 -7.71
N ALA A 125 16.75 2.80 -6.80
CA ALA A 125 16.70 3.17 -5.41
C ALA A 125 18.09 3.02 -4.76
N PRO A 126 18.60 4.04 -4.04
CA PRO A 126 19.91 3.99 -3.40
C PRO A 126 19.99 2.97 -2.25
N VAL A 127 18.84 2.56 -1.70
CA VAL A 127 18.72 1.50 -0.69
C VAL A 127 17.78 0.43 -1.19
N VAL A 128 18.23 -0.82 -1.15
CA VAL A 128 17.44 -2.02 -1.46
C VAL A 128 17.38 -2.89 -0.21
N VAL A 129 16.18 -3.31 0.17
CA VAL A 129 15.93 -4.14 1.34
C VAL A 129 15.30 -5.45 0.88
N THR A 130 15.99 -6.58 1.11
CA THR A 130 15.44 -7.91 0.80
C THR A 130 14.76 -8.49 2.03
N LEU A 131 13.54 -8.98 1.88
CA LEU A 131 12.71 -9.53 2.95
C LEU A 131 12.72 -11.06 2.86
N GLY A 132 13.60 -11.69 3.62
CA GLY A 132 13.79 -13.14 3.66
C GLY A 132 14.89 -13.65 2.74
N ALA A 133 15.22 -14.94 2.91
CA ALA A 133 16.36 -15.55 2.22
C ALA A 133 16.14 -15.73 0.72
N VAL A 134 14.89 -15.95 0.26
CA VAL A 134 14.59 -16.09 -1.16
C VAL A 134 14.83 -14.77 -1.89
N ALA A 135 14.34 -13.66 -1.35
CA ALA A 135 14.56 -12.33 -1.91
C ALA A 135 16.05 -12.00 -2.02
N LEU A 136 16.84 -12.32 -0.98
CA LEU A 136 18.29 -12.15 -1.00
C LEU A 136 18.99 -13.03 -2.04
N ARG A 137 18.53 -14.27 -2.24
CA ARG A 137 19.09 -15.12 -3.31
C ARG A 137 18.73 -14.60 -4.70
N ALA A 138 17.55 -14.01 -4.87
CA ALA A 138 17.13 -13.43 -6.14
C ALA A 138 18.01 -12.23 -6.52
N THR A 139 18.43 -11.40 -5.56
CA THR A 139 19.38 -10.31 -5.82
C THR A 139 20.76 -10.83 -6.23
N ALA A 140 21.20 -11.98 -5.71
CA ALA A 140 22.44 -12.63 -6.15
C ALA A 140 22.39 -13.08 -7.63
N MET A 141 21.20 -13.42 -8.15
CA MET A 141 21.00 -13.74 -9.57
C MET A 141 21.00 -12.48 -10.46
N VAL A 142 20.70 -11.31 -9.89
CA VAL A 142 20.79 -10.02 -10.60
C VAL A 142 22.22 -9.51 -10.58
N THR A 143 22.89 -9.51 -9.44
CA THR A 143 24.31 -9.15 -9.34
C THR A 143 24.91 -9.98 -8.23
N ALA A 144 25.97 -10.73 -8.54
CA ALA A 144 26.51 -11.74 -7.66
C ALA A 144 26.92 -11.16 -6.30
N HIS A 145 26.58 -11.89 -5.23
CA HIS A 145 27.07 -11.66 -3.88
C HIS A 145 26.97 -12.97 -3.07
N THR A 146 27.71 -13.06 -1.97
CA THR A 146 27.76 -14.26 -1.10
C THR A 146 27.00 -14.10 0.22
N LEU A 147 26.23 -13.02 0.34
CA LEU A 147 25.50 -12.68 1.57
C LEU A 147 24.50 -13.76 1.99
N THR A 148 24.47 -14.06 3.29
CA THR A 148 23.45 -14.88 3.93
C THR A 148 22.53 -13.99 4.78
N LEU A 149 21.24 -14.36 4.90
CA LEU A 149 20.30 -13.58 5.70
C LEU A 149 20.74 -13.47 7.17
N LYS A 150 21.17 -14.59 7.77
CA LYS A 150 21.51 -14.66 9.19
C LYS A 150 22.67 -13.73 9.55
N ASP A 151 23.71 -13.70 8.71
CA ASP A 151 24.95 -12.98 9.03
C ASP A 151 24.95 -11.53 8.55
N SER A 152 24.06 -11.21 7.60
CA SER A 152 23.99 -9.91 6.92
C SER A 152 22.82 -9.05 7.39
N VAL A 153 21.93 -9.58 8.22
CA VAL A 153 20.81 -8.81 8.77
C VAL A 153 21.29 -7.59 9.56
N ARG A 154 20.64 -6.44 9.37
CA ARG A 154 21.02 -5.15 9.99
C ARG A 154 22.44 -4.69 9.63
N LYS A 155 22.89 -5.03 8.43
CA LYS A 155 24.11 -4.52 7.82
C LYS A 155 23.78 -3.97 6.43
N ALA A 156 24.48 -2.91 6.05
CA ALA A 156 24.37 -2.33 4.71
C ALA A 156 25.60 -2.76 3.91
N HIS A 157 25.36 -3.30 2.72
CA HIS A 157 26.39 -3.83 1.83
C HIS A 157 26.37 -3.06 0.52
N LEU A 158 27.53 -2.65 0.03
CA LEU A 158 27.61 -2.09 -1.31
C LEU A 158 27.35 -3.21 -2.34
N TRP A 159 26.37 -3.00 -3.20
CA TRP A 159 25.95 -3.96 -4.20
C TRP A 159 25.42 -3.20 -5.41
N SER A 160 26.01 -3.38 -6.60
CA SER A 160 25.56 -2.69 -7.83
C SER A 160 25.36 -1.17 -7.67
N GLY A 161 26.32 -0.49 -7.04
CA GLY A 161 26.28 0.97 -6.82
C GLY A 161 25.28 1.47 -5.75
N ARG A 162 24.57 0.57 -5.07
CA ARG A 162 23.54 0.88 -4.06
C ARG A 162 23.79 0.12 -2.75
N GLN A 163 23.10 0.50 -1.69
CA GLN A 163 23.14 -0.21 -0.41
C GLN A 163 22.12 -1.35 -0.41
N LEU A 164 22.56 -2.58 -0.15
CA LEU A 164 21.72 -3.76 0.03
C LEU A 164 21.65 -4.13 1.52
N ILE A 165 20.44 -4.19 2.06
CA ILE A 165 20.17 -4.50 3.48
C ILE A 165 19.27 -5.74 3.57
N PRO A 166 19.82 -6.88 4.00
CA PRO A 166 18.99 -8.05 4.30
C PRO A 166 18.15 -7.86 5.57
N ALA A 167 16.87 -8.24 5.51
CA ALA A 167 15.95 -8.26 6.63
C ALA A 167 15.10 -9.53 6.61
N TYR A 168 14.59 -9.95 7.76
CA TYR A 168 13.69 -11.11 7.82
C TYR A 168 12.32 -10.75 7.23
N HIS A 169 11.65 -11.74 6.65
CA HIS A 169 10.32 -11.56 6.10
C HIS A 169 9.31 -11.23 7.22
N PRO A 170 8.35 -10.30 7.04
CA PRO A 170 7.35 -9.97 8.05
C PRO A 170 6.21 -11.00 8.18
N GLY A 171 6.45 -12.23 7.75
CA GLY A 171 5.47 -13.32 7.73
C GLY A 171 5.57 -14.20 8.98
N GLN A 172 4.48 -14.91 9.29
CA GLN A 172 4.37 -15.72 10.52
C GLN A 172 5.52 -16.73 10.70
N ARG A 173 5.95 -17.40 9.62
CA ARG A 173 7.06 -18.37 9.69
C ARG A 173 8.38 -17.74 10.12
N ALA A 174 8.67 -16.54 9.63
CA ALA A 174 9.91 -15.83 9.96
C ALA A 174 9.88 -15.22 11.38
N MET A 175 8.69 -14.93 11.93
CA MET A 175 8.54 -14.43 13.30
C MET A 175 9.02 -15.41 14.36
N VAL A 176 8.99 -16.71 14.08
CA VAL A 176 9.54 -17.75 14.95
C VAL A 176 11.05 -17.57 15.16
N HIS A 177 11.77 -17.13 14.12
CA HIS A 177 13.22 -16.95 14.16
C HIS A 177 13.64 -15.52 14.48
N ARG A 178 12.78 -14.54 14.18
CA ARG A 178 13.04 -13.14 14.45
C ARG A 178 11.76 -12.44 14.85
N SER A 179 11.61 -12.21 16.15
CA SER A 179 10.44 -11.57 16.75
C SER A 179 10.13 -10.23 16.10
N PHE A 180 8.87 -9.78 16.21
CA PHE A 180 8.44 -8.48 15.70
C PHE A 180 9.33 -7.33 16.22
N ALA A 181 9.71 -7.35 17.50
CA ALA A 181 10.60 -6.34 18.09
C ALA A 181 11.99 -6.33 17.43
N ASN A 182 12.55 -7.50 17.11
CA ASN A 182 13.83 -7.58 16.40
C ASN A 182 13.72 -7.15 14.94
N GLN A 183 12.61 -7.46 14.27
CA GLN A 183 12.33 -6.95 12.93
C GLN A 183 12.15 -5.42 12.93
N LEU A 184 11.49 -4.87 13.95
CA LEU A 184 11.37 -3.43 14.11
C LEU A 184 12.75 -2.76 14.21
N ALA A 185 13.67 -3.33 14.99
CA ALA A 185 15.04 -2.83 15.07
C ALA A 185 15.80 -2.93 13.72
N ASP A 186 15.47 -3.89 12.85
CA ASP A 186 16.02 -3.95 11.50
C ASP A 186 15.48 -2.83 10.61
N TYR A 187 14.18 -2.55 10.70
CA TYR A 187 13.56 -1.44 9.97
C TYR A 187 14.05 -0.08 10.48
N GLN A 188 14.39 0.03 11.77
CA GLN A 188 15.01 1.24 12.33
C GLN A 188 16.37 1.50 11.67
N PHE A 189 17.15 0.44 11.47
CA PHE A 189 18.43 0.51 10.74
C PHE A 189 18.23 0.91 9.27
N VAL A 190 17.21 0.40 8.58
CA VAL A 190 16.85 0.84 7.22
C VAL A 190 16.54 2.33 7.20
N ALA A 191 15.66 2.80 8.10
CA ALA A 191 15.25 4.20 8.19
C ALA A 191 16.42 5.12 8.56
N GLU A 192 17.37 4.65 9.36
CA GLU A 192 18.61 5.38 9.66
C GLU A 192 19.55 5.45 8.46
N THR A 193 19.70 4.35 7.72
CA THR A 193 20.52 4.30 6.50
C THR A 193 20.01 5.29 5.46
N LEU A 194 18.68 5.37 5.29
CA LEU A 194 18.05 6.34 4.40
C LEU A 194 18.33 7.80 4.81
N ARG A 195 18.28 8.09 6.12
CA ARG A 195 18.58 9.43 6.68
C ARG A 195 20.05 9.83 6.52
N ARG A 196 20.97 8.88 6.61
CA ARG A 196 22.41 9.12 6.39
C ARG A 196 22.73 9.35 4.90
N GLY A 197 22.00 8.69 4.00
CA GLY A 197 22.15 8.81 2.55
C GLY A 197 21.47 10.04 1.92
N GLY A 198 20.54 10.69 2.63
CA GLY A 198 19.95 11.96 2.22
C GLY A 198 19.64 12.79 3.47
N GLY A 199 20.31 13.93 3.62
CA GLY A 199 20.36 14.78 4.84
C GLY A 199 19.01 15.29 5.35
N ALA A 200 18.17 14.37 5.82
CA ALA A 200 16.84 14.65 6.33
C ALA A 200 16.85 14.52 7.86
N ALA A 201 16.47 15.61 8.52
CA ALA A 201 16.32 15.68 9.96
C ALA A 201 15.34 14.61 10.49
N ARG A 202 15.60 14.18 11.73
CA ARG A 202 14.82 13.19 12.49
C ARG A 202 13.35 13.64 12.64
N ARG A 203 12.45 13.27 11.73
CA ARG A 203 11.00 13.32 11.99
C ARG A 203 10.61 12.09 12.79
N LYS A 204 9.79 12.25 13.85
CA LYS A 204 9.16 11.15 14.60
C LYS A 204 7.93 10.66 13.84
N PRO A 205 7.95 9.48 13.24
CA PRO A 205 6.97 9.17 12.20
C PRO A 205 5.78 8.31 12.64
N SER A 206 5.93 7.55 13.73
CA SER A 206 4.86 6.73 14.32
C SER A 206 3.64 7.57 14.71
N ALA A 207 3.84 8.86 15.01
CA ALA A 207 2.75 9.79 15.27
C ALA A 207 1.98 10.17 14.00
N LYS A 208 2.60 10.18 12.79
CA LYS A 208 1.96 10.70 11.57
C LYS A 208 0.92 9.72 11.00
N ARG A 209 1.15 8.40 11.05
CA ARG A 209 0.24 7.40 10.46
C ARG A 209 -0.77 6.77 11.46
N ASN A 210 -0.45 6.72 12.76
CA ASN A 210 -1.50 6.62 13.80
C ASN A 210 -2.47 7.79 13.63
N ARG A 211 -1.95 9.01 13.49
CA ARG A 211 -2.78 10.18 13.22
C ARG A 211 -3.53 10.09 11.88
N ALA A 212 -2.96 9.53 10.82
CA ALA A 212 -3.67 9.35 9.55
C ALA A 212 -4.82 8.34 9.69
N SER A 213 -4.58 7.18 10.31
CA SER A 213 -5.63 6.18 10.57
C SER A 213 -6.69 6.74 11.53
N GLU A 214 -6.29 7.44 12.59
CA GLU A 214 -7.19 8.15 13.52
C GLU A 214 -8.03 9.20 12.78
N LYS A 215 -7.42 10.03 11.93
CA LYS A 215 -8.12 11.02 11.11
C LYS A 215 -9.06 10.35 10.09
N VAL A 216 -8.64 9.26 9.44
CA VAL A 216 -9.50 8.49 8.52
C VAL A 216 -10.71 7.92 9.27
N GLY A 217 -10.49 7.33 10.44
CA GLY A 217 -11.55 6.80 11.30
C GLY A 217 -12.52 7.88 11.77
N ALA A 218 -11.99 9.00 12.27
CA ALA A 218 -12.78 10.16 12.68
C ALA A 218 -13.58 10.76 11.50
N ALA A 219 -12.95 10.91 10.33
CA ALA A 219 -13.60 11.45 9.14
C ALA A 219 -14.71 10.52 8.64
N ALA A 220 -14.45 9.20 8.61
CA ALA A 220 -15.45 8.21 8.25
C ALA A 220 -16.61 8.20 9.25
N ARG A 221 -16.35 8.37 10.56
CA ARG A 221 -17.40 8.55 11.57
C ARG A 221 -18.26 9.77 11.29
N VAL A 222 -17.69 10.94 11.02
CA VAL A 222 -18.46 12.17 10.70
C VAL A 222 -19.38 11.95 9.50
N LEU A 223 -18.89 11.26 8.45
CA LEU A 223 -19.70 10.96 7.27
C LEU A 223 -20.87 10.01 7.59
N LEU A 224 -20.66 9.01 8.45
CA LEU A 224 -21.69 8.08 8.91
C LEU A 224 -22.70 8.74 9.87
N GLU A 225 -22.25 9.64 10.74
CA GLU A 225 -23.12 10.42 11.63
C GLU A 225 -24.09 11.30 10.82
N GLU A 226 -23.60 11.93 9.76
CA GLU A 226 -24.39 12.84 8.93
C GLU A 226 -25.23 12.13 7.86
N SER A 227 -24.69 11.07 7.23
CA SER A 227 -25.36 10.39 6.11
C SER A 227 -26.16 9.15 6.53
N GLY A 228 -26.02 8.71 7.79
CA GLY A 228 -26.56 7.45 8.28
C GLY A 228 -25.77 6.25 7.75
N GLU A 229 -26.48 5.16 7.45
CA GLU A 229 -25.86 3.94 6.93
C GLU A 229 -25.42 4.12 5.47
N LEU A 230 -24.14 3.90 5.21
CA LEU A 230 -23.54 4.04 3.88
C LEU A 230 -23.08 2.69 3.35
N SER A 231 -23.18 2.49 2.04
CA SER A 231 -22.43 1.39 1.41
C SER A 231 -20.92 1.65 1.55
N TYR A 232 -20.13 0.58 1.65
CA TYR A 232 -18.66 0.66 1.69
C TYR A 232 -18.11 1.44 0.49
N PHE A 233 -18.72 1.25 -0.68
CA PHE A 233 -18.44 2.07 -1.87
C PHE A 233 -18.66 3.57 -1.61
N ALA A 234 -19.85 3.94 -1.11
CA ALA A 234 -20.21 5.33 -0.86
C ALA A 234 -19.29 5.97 0.19
N LEU A 235 -18.98 5.25 1.27
CA LEU A 235 -18.09 5.74 2.32
C LEU A 235 -16.70 6.10 1.77
N HIS A 236 -16.09 5.22 0.94
CA HIS A 236 -14.83 5.54 0.28
C HIS A 236 -14.93 6.74 -0.66
N LYS A 237 -16.04 6.89 -1.39
CA LYS A 237 -16.23 7.97 -2.36
C LYS A 237 -16.41 9.32 -1.67
N LEU A 238 -17.24 9.38 -0.64
CA LEU A 238 -17.44 10.59 0.16
C LEU A 238 -16.15 11.01 0.86
N LEU A 239 -15.42 10.05 1.44
CA LEU A 239 -14.14 10.34 2.08
C LEU A 239 -13.13 10.91 1.07
N PHE A 240 -13.01 10.32 -0.12
CA PHE A 240 -12.16 10.84 -1.18
C PHE A 240 -12.60 12.24 -1.66
N MET A 241 -13.91 12.49 -1.82
CA MET A 241 -14.43 13.81 -2.21
C MET A 241 -14.10 14.87 -1.16
N ALA A 242 -14.20 14.55 0.13
CA ALA A 242 -13.82 15.44 1.21
C ALA A 242 -12.31 15.72 1.21
N GLU A 243 -11.50 14.68 0.97
CA GLU A 243 -10.04 14.83 0.86
C GLU A 243 -9.64 15.78 -0.28
N VAL A 244 -10.24 15.63 -1.47
CA VAL A 244 -9.97 16.49 -2.63
C VAL A 244 -10.40 17.93 -2.35
N ARG A 245 -11.62 18.14 -1.85
CA ARG A 245 -12.13 19.49 -1.56
C ARG A 245 -11.30 20.21 -0.50
N HIS A 246 -10.88 19.50 0.55
CA HIS A 246 -10.03 20.07 1.59
C HIS A 246 -8.64 20.40 1.05
N LEU A 247 -8.06 19.52 0.22
CA LEU A 247 -6.78 19.77 -0.44
C LEU A 247 -6.84 21.00 -1.36
N GLU A 248 -7.91 21.16 -2.13
CA GLU A 248 -8.10 22.32 -2.99
C GLU A 248 -8.29 23.62 -2.19
N ALA A 249 -9.00 23.57 -1.06
CA ALA A 249 -9.32 24.75 -0.25
C ALA A 249 -8.16 25.18 0.68
N ALA A 250 -7.44 24.22 1.27
CA ALA A 250 -6.47 24.47 2.33
C ALA A 250 -5.02 24.12 1.92
N SER A 251 -4.79 23.56 0.73
CA SER A 251 -3.48 23.07 0.27
C SER A 251 -2.84 22.04 1.22
N GLU A 252 -3.65 21.34 2.01
CA GLU A 252 -3.23 20.28 2.93
C GLU A 252 -4.16 19.06 2.82
N ARG A 253 -3.67 17.88 3.21
CA ARG A 253 -4.44 16.63 3.20
C ARG A 253 -5.34 16.55 4.44
N LEU A 254 -6.62 16.21 4.25
CA LEU A 254 -7.61 16.08 5.34
C LEU A 254 -7.19 14.97 6.31
N THR A 255 -6.98 13.77 5.77
CA THR A 255 -6.65 12.58 6.57
C THR A 255 -5.22 12.10 6.39
N GLU A 256 -4.54 12.53 5.33
CA GLU A 256 -3.25 11.96 4.88
C GLU A 256 -3.33 10.49 4.43
N GLY A 257 -4.54 9.91 4.36
CA GLY A 257 -4.75 8.52 3.95
C GLY A 257 -4.28 8.21 2.53
N TYR A 258 -3.99 6.93 2.26
CA TYR A 258 -3.55 6.48 0.96
C TYR A 258 -4.72 6.10 0.06
N TYR A 259 -4.95 6.88 -1.00
CA TYR A 259 -6.00 6.62 -1.96
C TYR A 259 -5.45 5.96 -3.21
N VAL A 260 -5.90 4.74 -3.46
CA VAL A 260 -5.52 3.94 -4.64
C VAL A 260 -6.67 3.82 -5.61
N ARG A 261 -6.36 3.83 -6.91
CA ARG A 261 -7.31 3.62 -8.00
C ARG A 261 -7.76 2.16 -8.04
N GLN A 262 -9.00 1.86 -7.69
CA GLN A 262 -9.65 0.56 -7.92
C GLN A 262 -10.57 0.62 -9.14
N LYS A 263 -11.05 -0.52 -9.66
CA LYS A 263 -11.89 -0.62 -10.88
C LYS A 263 -13.02 0.42 -10.95
N ASP A 264 -13.70 0.66 -9.84
CA ASP A 264 -14.85 1.55 -9.69
C ASP A 264 -14.55 2.89 -9.02
N GLY A 265 -13.27 3.24 -8.85
CA GLY A 265 -12.81 4.58 -8.44
C GLY A 265 -11.75 4.53 -7.34
N PRO A 266 -11.48 5.65 -6.65
CA PRO A 266 -10.50 5.72 -5.57
C PRO A 266 -10.99 5.00 -4.30
N TYR A 267 -10.07 4.33 -3.60
CA TYR A 267 -10.28 3.67 -2.31
C TYR A 267 -9.17 4.06 -1.35
N CYS A 268 -9.55 4.43 -0.12
CA CYS A 268 -8.63 4.65 0.98
C CYS A 268 -8.13 3.30 1.51
N VAL A 269 -6.82 3.05 1.48
CA VAL A 269 -6.20 1.78 1.86
C VAL A 269 -6.40 1.50 3.36
N GLU A 270 -6.38 2.55 4.18
CA GLU A 270 -6.56 2.48 5.63
C GLU A 270 -7.96 1.95 5.99
N LEU A 271 -8.98 2.35 5.24
CA LEU A 271 -10.40 1.99 5.44
C LEU A 271 -10.72 0.56 4.94
N HIS A 272 -9.86 -0.41 5.22
CA HIS A 272 -10.07 -1.81 4.83
C HIS A 272 -11.20 -2.46 5.64
N ALA A 273 -12.06 -3.26 5.01
CA ALA A 273 -13.24 -3.87 5.65
C ALA A 273 -12.94 -4.59 6.98
N SER A 274 -11.86 -5.37 7.05
CA SER A 274 -11.46 -6.09 8.28
C SER A 274 -10.97 -5.18 9.42
N ARG A 275 -10.65 -3.91 9.13
CA ARG A 275 -10.17 -2.92 10.10
C ARG A 275 -11.27 -1.98 10.58
N LEU A 276 -12.44 -1.98 9.95
CA LEU A 276 -13.53 -1.04 10.25
C LEU A 276 -13.89 -0.97 11.75
N PRO A 277 -14.07 -2.10 12.49
CA PRO A 277 -14.44 -2.02 13.90
C PRO A 277 -13.37 -1.37 14.78
N ALA A 278 -12.10 -1.58 14.46
CA ALA A 278 -10.97 -0.99 15.18
C ALA A 278 -10.76 0.49 14.80
N LEU A 279 -11.00 0.82 13.54
CA LEU A 279 -10.79 2.15 12.97
C LEU A 279 -11.93 3.13 13.29
N ILE A 280 -13.16 2.62 13.38
CA ILE A 280 -14.38 3.38 13.64
C ILE A 280 -15.09 2.68 14.82
N PRO A 281 -14.74 3.02 16.07
CA PRO A 281 -15.38 2.41 17.23
C PRO A 281 -16.90 2.61 17.20
N GLY A 282 -17.65 1.58 17.54
CA GLY A 282 -19.13 1.60 17.50
C GLY A 282 -19.73 1.42 16.11
N CYS A 283 -18.93 1.21 15.06
CA CYS A 283 -19.46 0.84 13.75
C CYS A 283 -19.92 -0.62 13.71
N PHE A 284 -20.91 -0.91 12.87
CA PHE A 284 -21.29 -2.25 12.49
C PHE A 284 -21.25 -2.39 10.97
N THR A 285 -21.13 -3.64 10.50
CA THR A 285 -21.20 -3.96 9.08
C THR A 285 -22.26 -5.01 8.82
N ARG A 286 -23.06 -4.83 7.77
CA ARG A 286 -24.01 -5.85 7.29
C ARG A 286 -23.95 -5.97 5.78
N THR A 287 -24.27 -7.14 5.26
CA THR A 287 -24.33 -7.35 3.81
C THR A 287 -25.77 -7.26 3.34
N VAL A 288 -26.05 -6.41 2.35
CA VAL A 288 -27.37 -6.26 1.71
C VAL A 288 -27.20 -6.56 0.23
N GLY A 289 -27.71 -7.71 -0.21
CA GLY A 289 -27.44 -8.22 -1.56
C GLY A 289 -25.92 -8.40 -1.76
N LYS A 290 -25.34 -7.64 -2.70
CA LYS A 290 -23.90 -7.65 -3.01
C LYS A 290 -23.10 -6.52 -2.34
N HIS A 291 -23.76 -5.69 -1.52
CA HIS A 291 -23.17 -4.49 -0.95
C HIS A 291 -22.85 -4.70 0.53
N LEU A 292 -21.60 -4.43 0.91
CA LEU A 292 -21.23 -4.25 2.31
C LEU A 292 -21.71 -2.87 2.76
N MET A 293 -22.57 -2.83 3.76
CA MET A 293 -23.06 -1.61 4.39
C MET A 293 -22.33 -1.39 5.71
N VAL A 294 -22.10 -0.12 6.03
CA VAL A 294 -21.41 0.34 7.24
C VAL A 294 -22.31 1.37 7.92
N GLY A 295 -22.57 1.19 9.20
CA GLY A 295 -23.37 2.10 10.02
C GLY A 295 -22.78 2.26 11.42
N LEU A 296 -23.39 3.14 12.23
CA LEU A 296 -23.04 3.33 13.64
C LEU A 296 -24.15 2.78 14.52
N GLY A 297 -23.78 2.05 15.58
CA GLY A 297 -24.74 1.59 16.59
C GLY A 297 -25.32 2.74 17.42
N GLN A 298 -26.38 2.46 18.20
CA GLN A 298 -26.89 3.45 19.15
C GLN A 298 -25.82 3.77 20.21
N LYS A 299 -25.63 5.06 20.53
CA LYS A 299 -24.71 5.51 21.57
C LYS A 299 -25.09 4.86 22.91
N GLY A 300 -24.17 4.07 23.48
CA GLY A 300 -24.31 3.56 24.84
C GLY A 300 -24.13 4.70 25.86
N LEU A 301 -24.82 4.60 27.00
CA LEU A 301 -24.74 5.57 28.10
C LEU A 301 -23.32 5.74 28.70
N LEU A 302 -22.39 4.85 28.35
CA LEU A 302 -21.00 4.80 28.82
C LEU A 302 -19.96 5.13 27.73
N ASP A 303 -20.36 5.54 26.52
CA ASP A 303 -19.43 5.87 25.42
C ASP A 303 -18.71 7.23 25.59
N GLY A 304 -18.70 7.76 26.82
CA GLY A 304 -18.05 9.00 27.21
C GLY A 304 -16.57 8.83 27.53
N ALA A 305 -15.77 8.42 26.55
CA ALA A 305 -14.34 8.71 26.59
C ALA A 305 -14.09 9.93 25.71
N SER A 306 -13.70 11.05 26.33
CA SER A 306 -13.23 12.26 25.65
C SER A 306 -11.95 11.93 24.87
N GLN A 307 -12.10 11.41 23.66
CA GLN A 307 -11.02 11.38 22.69
C GLN A 307 -10.91 12.77 22.07
N VAL A 308 -9.72 13.34 22.12
CA VAL A 308 -9.40 14.57 21.39
C VAL A 308 -9.73 14.34 19.91
N ASP A 309 -10.64 15.13 19.34
CA ASP A 309 -10.98 15.05 17.93
C ASP A 309 -9.72 15.34 17.08
N PRO A 310 -9.22 14.38 16.28
CA PRO A 310 -8.01 14.57 15.51
C PRO A 310 -8.22 15.48 14.28
N LEU A 311 -9.46 15.87 13.97
CA LEU A 311 -9.84 16.71 12.84
C LEU A 311 -9.85 18.20 13.19
N SER A 312 -9.41 19.03 12.25
CA SER A 312 -9.58 20.48 12.36
C SER A 312 -11.04 20.88 12.12
N ALA A 313 -11.46 22.06 12.63
CA ALA A 313 -12.81 22.57 12.38
C ALA A 313 -13.10 22.75 10.87
N ALA A 314 -12.08 23.10 10.08
CA ALA A 314 -12.17 23.20 8.63
C ALA A 314 -12.37 21.82 7.95
N ALA A 315 -11.62 20.80 8.40
CA ALA A 315 -11.80 19.43 7.93
C ALA A 315 -13.22 18.91 8.24
N ARG A 316 -13.71 19.14 9.46
CA ARG A 316 -15.07 18.74 9.87
C ARG A 316 -16.13 19.43 9.04
N ARG A 317 -16.00 20.73 8.77
CA ARG A 317 -16.91 21.48 7.90
C ARG A 317 -16.94 20.90 6.49
N THR A 318 -15.78 20.61 5.91
CA THR A 318 -15.68 20.01 4.57
C THR A 318 -16.37 18.64 4.51
N LEU A 319 -16.20 17.80 5.54
CA LEU A 319 -16.87 16.50 5.62
C LEU A 319 -18.40 16.65 5.67
N LEU A 320 -18.92 17.57 6.50
CA LEU A 320 -20.35 17.84 6.59
C LEU A 320 -20.92 18.35 5.26
N GLU A 321 -20.25 19.31 4.61
CA GLU A 321 -20.66 19.80 3.29
C GLU A 321 -20.71 18.68 2.24
N VAL A 322 -19.73 17.78 2.26
CA VAL A 322 -19.69 16.62 1.35
C VAL A 322 -20.80 15.62 1.66
N ALA A 323 -21.03 15.32 2.93
CA ALA A 323 -22.11 14.43 3.35
C ALA A 323 -23.49 14.97 2.95
N VAL A 324 -23.77 16.25 3.23
CA VAL A 324 -25.02 16.90 2.84
C VAL A 324 -25.20 16.91 1.32
N LYS A 325 -24.14 17.24 0.57
CA LYS A 325 -24.23 17.39 -0.88
C LYS A 325 -24.29 16.07 -1.64
N TYR A 326 -23.54 15.06 -1.20
CA TYR A 326 -23.32 13.84 -1.98
C TYR A 326 -23.77 12.56 -1.27
N GLY A 327 -24.06 12.60 0.04
CA GLY A 327 -24.30 11.42 0.87
C GLY A 327 -25.54 10.61 0.49
N GLN A 328 -26.55 11.26 -0.08
CA GLN A 328 -27.80 10.63 -0.54
C GLN A 328 -27.85 10.39 -2.06
N LEU A 329 -26.75 10.67 -2.78
CA LEU A 329 -26.74 10.45 -4.23
C LEU A 329 -26.81 8.96 -4.58
N PRO A 330 -27.52 8.60 -5.66
CA PRO A 330 -27.44 7.26 -6.23
C PRO A 330 -26.00 6.88 -6.58
N VAL A 331 -25.68 5.59 -6.48
CA VAL A 331 -24.32 5.06 -6.71
C VAL A 331 -23.70 5.54 -8.03
N GLY A 332 -24.50 5.60 -9.11
CA GLY A 332 -24.04 6.06 -10.42
C GLY A 332 -23.66 7.54 -10.46
N GLU A 333 -24.42 8.39 -9.78
CA GLU A 333 -24.18 9.84 -9.71
C GLU A 333 -22.98 10.14 -8.81
N LEU A 334 -22.89 9.48 -7.65
CA LEU A 334 -21.73 9.60 -6.76
C LEU A 334 -20.44 9.16 -7.47
N LYS A 335 -20.51 8.05 -8.22
CA LYS A 335 -19.39 7.59 -9.05
C LYS A 335 -19.01 8.67 -10.07
N THR A 336 -19.98 9.24 -10.77
CA THR A 336 -19.73 10.28 -11.77
C THR A 336 -19.06 11.51 -11.14
N ALA A 337 -19.57 11.99 -10.00
CA ALA A 337 -19.01 13.12 -9.27
C ALA A 337 -17.52 12.89 -8.92
N VAL A 338 -17.18 11.69 -8.43
CA VAL A 338 -15.79 11.32 -8.12
C VAL A 338 -14.89 11.34 -9.36
N TYR A 339 -15.37 10.83 -10.50
CA TYR A 339 -14.59 10.78 -11.74
C TYR A 339 -14.37 12.16 -12.36
N LEU A 340 -15.19 13.15 -12.00
CA LEU A 340 -15.05 14.53 -12.44
C LEU A 340 -14.04 15.35 -11.63
N THR A 341 -13.56 14.84 -10.50
CA THR A 341 -12.50 15.49 -9.72
C THR A 341 -11.20 15.61 -10.51
N ALA A 342 -10.42 16.67 -10.27
CA ALA A 342 -9.18 16.92 -10.99
C ALA A 342 -8.16 15.75 -10.90
N PRO A 343 -7.91 15.13 -9.72
CA PRO A 343 -6.99 14.00 -9.62
C PRO A 343 -7.45 12.78 -10.42
N MET A 344 -8.74 12.47 -10.42
CA MET A 344 -9.28 11.36 -11.21
C MET A 344 -9.22 11.65 -12.71
N ARG A 345 -9.56 12.86 -13.15
CA ARG A 345 -9.45 13.25 -14.58
C ARG A 345 -8.02 13.13 -15.09
N GLU A 346 -7.05 13.55 -14.29
CA GLU A 346 -5.62 13.41 -14.63
C GLU A 346 -5.21 11.94 -14.71
N LEU A 347 -5.58 11.13 -13.72
CA LEU A 347 -5.29 9.70 -13.73
C LEU A 347 -5.92 9.00 -14.96
N LEU A 348 -7.17 9.31 -15.30
CA LEU A 348 -7.86 8.73 -16.46
C LEU A 348 -7.25 9.19 -17.79
N ARG A 349 -6.73 10.43 -17.87
CA ARG A 349 -5.97 10.92 -19.02
C ARG A 349 -4.68 10.13 -19.18
N ARG A 350 -3.97 9.84 -18.08
CA ARG A 350 -2.78 8.98 -18.07
C ARG A 350 -3.11 7.55 -18.50
N GLU A 351 -4.18 6.94 -17.97
CA GLU A 351 -4.65 5.61 -18.41
C GLU A 351 -4.87 5.55 -19.93
N ARG A 352 -5.51 6.57 -20.50
CA ARG A 352 -5.75 6.68 -21.95
C ARG A 352 -4.45 6.83 -22.75
N THR A 353 -3.56 7.69 -22.27
CA THR A 353 -2.27 7.99 -22.93
C THR A 353 -1.37 6.75 -22.94
N LEU A 354 -1.28 6.05 -21.82
CA LEU A 354 -0.46 4.86 -21.62
C LEU A 354 -1.12 3.58 -22.18
N ARG A 355 -2.40 3.66 -22.57
CA ARG A 355 -3.23 2.51 -22.96
C ARG A 355 -3.19 1.38 -21.93
N MET A 356 -3.29 1.74 -20.64
CA MET A 356 -3.35 0.79 -19.53
C MET A 356 -4.31 1.26 -18.45
N ASN A 357 -4.82 0.31 -17.66
CA ASN A 357 -5.41 0.67 -16.38
C ASN A 357 -4.28 0.97 -15.38
N LEU A 358 -4.49 2.00 -14.57
CA LEU A 358 -3.59 2.39 -13.50
C LEU A 358 -4.17 1.90 -12.16
N PHE A 359 -4.71 0.68 -12.15
CA PHE A 359 -5.21 0.10 -10.91
C PHE A 359 -4.10 0.04 -9.87
N ASN A 360 -4.51 0.25 -8.62
CA ASN A 360 -3.67 0.33 -7.43
C ASN A 360 -2.69 1.51 -7.38
N SER A 361 -2.67 2.39 -8.38
CA SER A 361 -1.85 3.61 -8.36
C SER A 361 -2.38 4.61 -7.34
N ALA A 362 -1.47 5.39 -6.77
CA ALA A 362 -1.81 6.59 -6.01
C ALA A 362 -2.69 7.53 -6.85
N VAL A 363 -3.81 7.97 -6.28
CA VAL A 363 -4.72 8.95 -6.90
C VAL A 363 -4.38 10.37 -6.46
N LEU A 364 -3.94 10.52 -5.21
CA LEU A 364 -3.60 11.81 -4.62
C LEU A 364 -2.09 11.94 -4.44
N PRO A 365 -1.56 13.18 -4.43
CA PRO A 365 -0.16 13.43 -4.11
C PRO A 365 0.17 12.93 -2.70
N ALA A 366 1.45 12.62 -2.48
CA ALA A 366 1.96 12.25 -1.17
C ALA A 366 1.69 13.37 -0.13
N PRO A 367 1.34 13.02 1.12
CA PRO A 367 0.90 13.95 2.16
C PRO A 367 2.00 14.78 2.83
#